data_AF-A0A183CZN6-F1
#
_entry.id   AF-A0A183CZN6-F1
#
_cell.length_a   1.000
_cell.length_b   1.000
_cell.length_c   1.000
_cell.angle_alpha   90.00
_cell.angle_beta   90.00
_cell.angle_gamma   90.00
#
_symmetry.space_group_name_H-M   'P 1'
#
loop_
_entity.id
_entity.type
_entity.pdbx_description
1 polymer ?
#
loop_
_entity_poly.entity_id
_entity_poly.type
_entity_poly.pdbx_seq_one_letter_code
_entity_poly.pdbx_strand_id
1 'polypeptide(L)'
;LASVLSCGRPPHFRHIVAKMNGERILAGGSSDSVMQFDYTGQHVTSVKTPLSSIYSIQTNLSIPNGMTAVAGDSPLISIFLNLGYVAFNFSAASDHTVPQ
;
A
#
# COMPACT_ATOMS: atom_id res chain seq x y z
N LEU A 1 -25.33 6.58 -35.01
CA LEU A 1 -25.63 6.35 -33.58
C LEU A 1 -24.56 5.42 -33.02
N ALA A 2 -23.60 5.95 -32.25
CA ALA A 2 -22.57 5.15 -31.62
C ALA A 2 -23.08 4.67 -30.25
N SER A 3 -23.13 3.36 -30.05
CA SER A 3 -23.49 2.75 -28.76
C SER A 3 -22.31 2.90 -27.80
N VAL A 4 -22.51 3.62 -26.70
CA VAL A 4 -21.56 3.59 -25.57
C VAL A 4 -21.66 2.20 -24.95
N LEU A 5 -20.63 1.38 -25.17
CA LEU A 5 -20.47 0.13 -24.43
C LEU A 5 -20.17 0.51 -22.97
N SER A 6 -21.19 0.48 -22.13
CA SER A 6 -21.07 0.62 -20.68
C SER A 6 -20.29 -0.57 -20.15
N CYS A 7 -18.96 -0.42 -20.09
CA CYS A 7 -18.11 -1.36 -19.39
C CYS A 7 -18.44 -1.25 -17.89
N GLY A 8 -19.24 -2.18 -17.37
CA GLY A 8 -19.66 -2.23 -15.96
C GLY A 8 -18.52 -2.57 -14.97
N ARG A 9 -17.26 -2.51 -15.41
CA ARG A 9 -16.09 -2.68 -14.55
C ARG A 9 -15.37 -1.34 -14.44
N PRO A 10 -15.13 -0.83 -13.22
CA PRO A 10 -14.33 0.37 -13.07
C PRO A 10 -12.97 0.15 -13.77
N PRO A 11 -12.46 1.15 -14.52
CA PRO A 11 -11.17 1.03 -15.18
C PRO A 11 -10.12 0.65 -14.13
N HIS A 12 -9.57 -0.56 -14.24
CA HIS A 12 -8.48 -1.00 -13.38
C HIS A 12 -7.22 -0.26 -13.83
N PHE A 13 -7.02 0.93 -13.28
CA PHE A 13 -5.77 1.66 -13.44
C PHE A 13 -4.65 0.83 -12.80
N ARG A 14 -3.88 0.15 -13.65
CA ARG A 14 -2.68 -0.56 -13.24
C ARG A 14 -1.64 0.49 -12.87
N HIS A 15 -1.21 0.45 -11.63
CA HIS A 15 -0.13 1.26 -11.11
C HIS A 15 0.80 0.34 -10.33
N ILE A 16 2.06 0.74 -10.27
CA ILE A 16 3.09 0.07 -9.49
C ILE A 16 3.78 1.16 -8.69
N VAL A 17 4.00 0.90 -7.42
CA VAL A 17 4.85 1.72 -6.58
C VAL A 17 6.00 0.87 -6.09
N ALA A 18 7.19 1.45 -6.10
CA ALA A 18 8.38 0.80 -5.60
C ALA A 18 9.14 1.75 -4.66
N LYS A 19 9.62 1.23 -3.54
CA LYS A 19 10.39 1.99 -2.55
C LYS A 19 11.51 1.12 -2.00
N MET A 20 12.72 1.66 -1.97
CA MET A 20 13.84 1.05 -1.25
C MET A 20 13.77 1.43 0.23
N ASN A 21 13.96 0.44 1.11
CA ASN A 21 13.93 0.62 2.55
C ASN A 21 15.32 0.44 3.21
N GLY A 22 16.40 0.50 2.43
CA GLY A 22 17.78 0.30 2.89
C GLY A 22 18.23 -1.17 2.93
N GLU A 23 17.30 -2.13 3.08
CA GLU A 23 17.62 -3.57 3.08
C GLU A 23 16.99 -4.33 1.90
N ARG A 24 15.84 -3.86 1.42
CA ARG A 24 14.99 -4.54 0.44
C ARG A 24 14.31 -3.52 -0.48
N ILE A 25 13.82 -4.02 -1.61
CA ILE A 25 12.93 -3.31 -2.51
C ILE A 25 11.50 -3.70 -2.17
N LEU A 26 10.67 -2.73 -1.82
CA LEU A 26 9.25 -2.91 -1.57
C LEU A 26 8.48 -2.54 -2.81
N ALA A 27 7.51 -3.37 -3.20
CA ALA A 27 6.61 -3.08 -4.31
C ALA A 27 5.15 -3.25 -3.90
N GLY A 28 4.31 -2.38 -4.43
CA GLY A 28 2.85 -2.43 -4.33
C GLY A 28 2.21 -2.02 -5.65
N GLY A 29 0.89 -2.01 -5.69
CA GLY A 29 0.13 -1.63 -6.87
C GLY A 29 -1.32 -2.05 -6.74
N SER A 30 -1.91 -2.54 -7.82
CA SER A 30 -3.28 -3.09 -7.85
C SER A 30 -3.43 -4.46 -7.14
N SER A 31 -2.93 -4.57 -5.92
CA SER A 31 -2.95 -5.77 -5.07
C SER A 31 -3.04 -5.37 -3.60
N ASP A 32 -3.59 -6.27 -2.78
CA ASP A 32 -3.70 -6.12 -1.33
C ASP A 32 -2.38 -6.35 -0.58
N SER A 33 -1.30 -6.65 -1.30
CA SER A 33 -0.06 -7.16 -0.72
C SER A 33 1.13 -6.27 -1.05
N VAL A 34 1.94 -5.98 -0.03
CA VAL A 34 3.28 -5.42 -0.19
C VAL A 34 4.24 -6.56 -0.48
N MET A 35 4.85 -6.56 -1.66
CA MET A 35 5.85 -7.52 -2.07
C MET A 35 7.24 -7.02 -1.71
N GLN A 36 8.12 -7.93 -1.31
CA GLN A 36 9.49 -7.64 -0.94
C GLN A 36 10.43 -8.39 -1.85
N PHE A 37 11.46 -7.69 -2.33
CA PHE A 37 12.52 -8.25 -3.15
C PHE A 37 13.87 -7.93 -2.54
N ASP A 38 14.83 -8.81 -2.73
CA ASP A 38 16.23 -8.50 -2.45
C ASP A 38 16.83 -7.63 -3.56
N TYR A 39 18.09 -7.23 -3.39
CA TYR A 39 18.80 -6.40 -4.38
C TYR A 39 19.18 -7.13 -5.67
N THR A 40 19.03 -8.46 -5.72
CA THR A 40 19.17 -9.24 -6.96
C THR A 40 17.86 -9.29 -7.76
N GLY A 41 16.77 -8.77 -7.19
CA GLY A 41 15.43 -8.81 -7.78
C GLY A 41 14.67 -10.09 -7.48
N GLN A 42 15.16 -10.96 -6.59
CA GLN A 42 14.42 -12.14 -6.17
C GLN A 42 13.33 -11.77 -5.17
N HIS A 43 12.15 -12.35 -5.36
CA HIS A 43 11.05 -12.23 -4.40
C HIS A 43 11.43 -12.93 -3.10
N VAL A 44 11.26 -12.22 -1.99
CA VAL A 44 11.57 -12.71 -0.64
C VAL A 44 10.28 -13.12 0.07
N THR A 45 9.29 -12.22 0.09
CA THR A 45 8.01 -12.45 0.77
C THR A 45 6.96 -11.42 0.34
N SER A 46 5.72 -11.65 0.74
CA SER A 46 4.60 -10.74 0.55
C SER A 46 3.78 -10.65 1.83
N VAL A 47 3.38 -9.43 2.19
CA VAL A 47 2.57 -9.18 3.39
C VAL A 47 1.27 -8.52 2.99
N LYS A 48 0.14 -9.11 3.41
CA LYS A 48 -1.20 -8.58 3.15
C LYS A 48 -1.46 -7.32 3.97
N THR A 49 -2.25 -6.45 3.37
CA THR A 49 -2.78 -5.22 3.95
C THR A 49 -4.31 -5.23 3.86
N PRO A 50 -5.00 -4.40 4.64
CA PRO A 50 -6.44 -4.16 4.46
C PRO A 50 -6.78 -3.32 3.22
N LEU A 51 -5.78 -2.90 2.43
CA LEU A 51 -5.96 -2.13 1.20
C LEU A 51 -6.26 -3.09 0.05
N SER A 52 -7.02 -2.67 -0.95
CA SER A 52 -7.19 -3.43 -2.21
C SER A 52 -6.26 -2.92 -3.31
N SER A 53 -5.69 -1.73 -3.14
CA SER A 53 -4.63 -1.17 -3.98
C SER A 53 -3.69 -0.29 -3.16
N ILE A 54 -2.39 -0.35 -3.47
CA ILE A 54 -1.33 0.37 -2.78
C ILE A 54 -0.79 1.48 -3.68
N TYR A 55 -1.03 2.73 -3.28
CA TYR A 55 -0.65 3.92 -4.03
C TYR A 55 0.61 4.60 -3.50
N SER A 56 1.04 4.29 -2.28
CA SER A 56 2.23 4.90 -1.69
C SER A 56 2.87 4.01 -0.64
N ILE A 57 4.19 4.01 -0.62
CA ILE A 57 5.02 3.32 0.37
C ILE A 57 6.08 4.31 0.83
N GLN A 58 6.16 4.53 2.13
CA GLN A 58 7.16 5.40 2.73
C GLN A 58 7.81 4.72 3.93
N THR A 59 9.15 4.67 3.93
CA THR A 59 9.93 4.13 5.05
C THR A 59 10.69 5.25 5.72
N ASN A 60 10.64 5.28 7.05
CA ASN A 60 11.53 6.10 7.86
C ASN A 60 12.83 5.33 8.13
N LEU A 61 13.93 5.76 7.50
CA LEU A 61 15.25 5.12 7.62
C LEU A 61 16.14 5.75 8.70
N SER A 62 15.67 6.81 9.36
CA SER A 62 16.47 7.58 10.32
C SER A 62 16.60 6.89 11.67
N ILE A 63 15.94 5.74 11.88
CA ILE A 63 15.87 5.04 13.17
C ILE A 63 16.08 3.54 12.91
N PRO A 64 16.89 2.84 13.73
CA PRO A 64 16.95 1.37 13.73
C PRO A 64 15.54 0.79 13.94
N ASN A 65 15.16 -0.25 13.19
CA ASN A 65 13.78 -0.77 13.11
C ASN A 65 12.78 0.25 12.54
N GLY A 66 13.23 0.97 11.52
CA GLY A 66 12.47 1.99 10.81
C GLY A 66 11.05 1.55 10.42
N MET A 67 10.09 2.44 10.66
CA MET A 67 8.68 2.20 10.36
C MET A 67 8.45 2.33 8.85
N THR A 68 7.68 1.40 8.27
CA THR A 68 7.13 1.56 6.91
C THR A 68 5.64 1.82 6.97
N ALA A 69 5.20 2.87 6.31
CA ALA A 69 3.80 3.22 6.12
C ALA A 69 3.38 2.93 4.68
N VAL A 70 2.19 2.34 4.53
CA VAL A 70 1.60 1.99 3.24
C VAL A 70 0.17 2.51 3.19
N ALA A 71 -0.16 3.20 2.10
CA ALA A 71 -1.47 3.82 1.91
C ALA A 71 -1.99 3.51 0.50
N GLY A 72 -3.31 3.56 0.37
CA GLY A 72 -4.02 2.97 -0.76
C GLY A 72 -5.41 3.52 -1.00
N ASP A 73 -6.28 2.66 -1.47
CA ASP A 73 -7.69 2.92 -1.81
C ASP A 73 -8.64 2.90 -0.60
N SER A 74 -8.10 2.94 0.60
CA SER A 74 -8.83 2.93 1.87
C SER A 74 -8.36 4.11 2.74
N PRO A 75 -9.20 4.59 3.68
CA PRO A 75 -8.80 5.62 4.64
C PRO A 75 -7.73 5.12 5.64
N LEU A 76 -7.37 3.84 5.60
CA LEU A 76 -6.36 3.26 6.47
C LEU A 76 -4.96 3.50 5.93
N ILE A 77 -4.03 3.83 6.83
CA ILE A 77 -2.59 3.80 6.60
C ILE A 77 -2.03 2.64 7.40
N SER A 78 -1.56 1.60 6.71
CA SER A 78 -0.99 0.41 7.34
C SER A 78 0.46 0.63 7.72
N ILE A 79 0.78 0.32 8.97
CA ILE A 79 2.10 0.49 9.55
C ILE A 79 2.76 -0.86 9.77
N PHE A 80 4.01 -0.98 9.34
CA PHE A 80 4.84 -2.17 9.49
C PHE A 80 6.04 -1.85 10.38
N LEU A 81 6.26 -2.73 11.37
CA LEU A 81 7.49 -2.80 12.13
C LEU A 81 8.28 -3.99 11.58
N ASN A 82 9.45 -3.73 11.01
CA ASN A 82 10.32 -4.75 10.39
C ASN A 82 9.71 -5.52 9.20
N LEU A 83 8.62 -5.02 8.61
CA LEU A 83 8.01 -5.57 7.38
C LEU A 83 7.58 -7.05 7.46
N GLY A 84 7.41 -7.64 8.65
CA GLY A 84 6.92 -9.01 8.79
C GLY A 84 5.38 -9.11 8.78
N TYR A 85 4.70 -8.06 9.24
CA TYR A 85 3.26 -7.99 9.41
C TYR A 85 2.81 -6.52 9.51
N VAL A 86 1.51 -6.27 9.32
CA VAL A 86 0.89 -4.98 9.66
C VAL A 86 0.77 -4.90 11.17
N ALA A 87 1.55 -4.02 11.79
CA ALA A 87 1.56 -3.82 13.24
C ALA A 87 0.30 -3.10 13.72
N PHE A 88 -0.11 -2.04 13.02
CA PHE A 88 -1.34 -1.30 13.29
C PHE A 88 -1.74 -0.46 12.07
N ASN A 89 -2.92 0.16 12.12
CA ASN A 89 -3.40 1.07 11.09
C ASN A 89 -3.77 2.42 11.70
N PHE A 90 -3.42 3.51 11.03
CA PHE A 90 -4.05 4.81 11.30
C PHE A 90 -5.28 4.98 10.42
N SER A 91 -6.35 5.59 10.95
CA SER A 91 -7.46 6.07 10.13
C SER A 91 -7.22 7.53 9.79
N ALA A 92 -7.22 7.84 8.49
CA ALA A 92 -7.23 9.20 7.97
C ALA A 92 -8.65 9.71 7.66
N ALA A 93 -9.69 8.95 8.04
CA ALA A 93 -11.07 9.43 7.94
C ALA A 93 -11.28 10.59 8.92
N SER A 94 -11.92 11.67 8.45
CA SER A 94 -12.42 12.73 9.34
C SER A 94 -13.61 12.19 10.12
N ASP A 95 -13.57 12.29 11.45
CA ASP A 95 -14.76 12.11 12.29
C ASP A 95 -15.72 13.26 11.98
N HIS A 96 -16.66 13.04 11.06
CA HIS A 96 -17.81 13.92 10.90
C HIS A 96 -18.86 13.59 11.96
N THR A 97 -18.52 13.74 13.24
CA THR A 97 -19.52 14.00 14.26
C THR A 97 -19.79 15.50 14.26
N VAL A 98 -20.59 15.97 13.29
CA VAL A 98 -21.28 17.25 13.45
C VAL A 98 -22.37 16.99 14.49
N PRO A 99 -22.33 17.61 15.69
CA PRO A 99 -23.49 17.59 16.56
C PRO A 99 -24.58 18.40 15.85
N GLN A 100 -25.72 17.75 15.58
CA GLN A 100 -26.96 18.44 15.20
C GLN A 100 -27.46 19.30 16.36
#